data_AF-A0A453DDF5-F1
#
_entry.id   AF-A0A453DDF5-F1
#
_cell.length_a   1.000
_cell.length_b   1.000
_cell.length_c   1.000
_cell.angle_alpha   90.00
_cell.angle_beta   90.00
_cell.angle_gamma   90.00
#
_symmetry.space_group_name_H-M   'P 1'
#
loop_
_entity.id
_entity.type
_entity.pdbx_description
1 polymer ?
#
loop_
_entity_poly.entity_id
_entity_poly.type
_entity_poly.pdbx_seq_one_letter_code
_entity_poly.pdbx_strand_id
1 'polypeptide(L)'
;NSELWHACAGPLVCLPTLGTRVVYFPQGHSEQVAASTNKEVEGHIPNYPNLPPQLICQLHDVTMHADVETDEVYAQMTLQPLNPQEQNDAYLPAEMGIMSKQPTNYFCKTLTASDTSTHGGFSVPRRAAERVFPPLCGL
;
A
#
# COMPACT_ATOMS: atom_id res chain seq x y z
N ASN A 1 -0.62 3.08 -12.99
CA ASN A 1 0.51 4.00 -12.71
C ASN A 1 1.01 3.70 -11.31
N SER A 2 2.20 3.11 -11.15
CA SER A 2 2.70 2.65 -9.83
C SER A 2 3.07 3.81 -8.91
N GLU A 3 3.68 4.88 -9.43
CA GLU A 3 4.09 6.03 -8.62
C GLU A 3 2.89 6.76 -8.02
N LEU A 4 1.82 6.95 -8.80
CA LEU A 4 0.59 7.54 -8.30
C LEU A 4 -0.06 6.69 -7.20
N TRP A 5 -0.09 5.36 -7.38
CA TRP A 5 -0.63 4.46 -6.37
C TRP A 5 0.13 4.59 -5.05
N HIS A 6 1.47 4.64 -5.10
CA HIS A 6 2.30 4.85 -3.90
C HIS A 6 2.08 6.24 -3.28
N ALA A 7 1.94 7.30 -4.08
CA ALA A 7 1.63 8.63 -3.57
C ALA A 7 0.30 8.65 -2.80
N CYS A 8 -0.72 7.96 -3.31
CA CYS A 8 -2.03 7.82 -2.67
C CYS A 8 -1.98 6.93 -1.41
N ALA A 9 -1.25 5.81 -1.45
CA ALA A 9 -1.10 4.90 -0.31
C ALA A 9 -0.36 5.53 0.87
N GLY A 10 0.47 6.55 0.60
CA GLY A 10 1.17 7.34 1.60
C GLY A 10 2.61 6.89 1.85
N PRO A 11 3.43 7.76 2.47
CA PRO A 11 4.88 7.62 2.50
C PRO A 11 5.39 6.43 3.33
N LEU A 12 4.54 5.88 4.21
CA LEU A 12 4.87 4.74 5.06
C LEU A 12 4.59 3.39 4.39
N VAL A 13 3.87 3.38 3.25
CA VAL A 13 3.50 2.15 2.56
C VAL A 13 4.63 1.68 1.66
N CYS A 14 5.04 0.43 1.86
CA CYS A 14 5.96 -0.26 0.98
C CYS A 14 5.44 -1.67 0.68
N LEU A 15 5.46 -2.05 -0.59
CA LEU A 15 5.07 -3.39 -1.02
C LEU A 15 6.31 -4.29 -1.12
N PRO A 16 6.21 -5.58 -0.78
CA PRO A 16 7.29 -6.53 -0.95
C PRO A 16 7.62 -6.74 -2.44
N THR A 17 8.88 -7.08 -2.71
CA THR A 17 9.35 -7.32 -4.08
C THR A 17 8.88 -8.69 -4.57
N LEU A 18 8.36 -8.76 -5.79
CA LEU A 18 7.93 -10.00 -6.43
C LEU A 18 9.04 -11.06 -6.38
N GLY A 19 8.69 -12.32 -6.09
CA GLY A 19 9.68 -13.39 -5.97
C GLY A 19 10.44 -13.39 -4.64
N THR A 20 10.11 -12.53 -3.68
CA THR A 20 10.68 -12.60 -2.32
C THR A 20 9.90 -13.52 -1.38
N ARG A 21 10.60 -14.01 -0.34
CA ARG A 21 9.99 -14.65 0.82
C ARG A 21 9.46 -13.60 1.79
N VAL A 22 8.21 -13.74 2.21
CA VAL A 22 7.54 -12.87 3.18
C VAL A 22 6.96 -13.71 4.32
N VAL A 23 6.69 -13.07 5.45
CA VAL A 23 5.96 -13.70 6.56
C VAL A 23 4.53 -13.15 6.55
N TYR A 24 3.56 -14.05 6.36
CA TYR A 24 2.14 -13.73 6.45
C TYR A 24 1.64 -13.99 7.87
N PHE A 25 0.96 -13.00 8.44
CA PHE A 25 0.36 -13.06 9.78
C PHE A 25 -1.16 -13.08 9.65
N PRO A 26 -1.83 -14.24 9.80
CA PRO A 26 -3.29 -14.33 9.71
C PRO A 26 -4.01 -13.39 10.67
N GLN A 27 -3.46 -13.17 11.87
CA GLN A 27 -4.02 -12.23 12.85
C GLN A 27 -4.07 -10.80 12.30
N GLY A 28 -2.97 -10.30 11.72
CA GLY A 28 -2.94 -8.95 11.14
C GLY A 28 -3.92 -8.78 9.97
N HIS A 29 -4.14 -9.85 9.18
CA HIS A 29 -5.20 -9.85 8.17
C HIS A 29 -6.58 -9.70 8.82
N SER A 30 -6.89 -10.48 9.86
CA SER A 30 -8.16 -10.38 10.57
C SER A 30 -8.39 -8.99 11.16
N GLU A 31 -7.35 -8.37 11.73
CA GLU A 31 -7.39 -6.99 12.24
C GLU A 31 -7.70 -5.98 11.12
N GLN A 32 -7.08 -6.13 9.94
CA GLN A 32 -7.36 -5.29 8.78
C GLN A 32 -8.83 -5.43 8.32
N VAL A 33 -9.35 -6.66 8.22
CA VAL A 33 -10.74 -6.91 7.81
C VAL A 33 -11.75 -6.35 8.82
N ALA A 34 -11.45 -6.43 10.11
CA ALA A 34 -12.28 -5.83 11.15
C ALA A 34 -12.33 -4.29 11.00
N ALA A 35 -11.16 -3.67 10.82
CA ALA A 35 -11.05 -2.23 10.62
C ALA A 35 -11.79 -1.76 9.36
N SER A 36 -11.72 -2.51 8.25
CA SER A 36 -12.35 -2.11 6.98
C SER A 36 -13.87 -2.31 6.97
N THR A 37 -14.40 -3.25 7.76
CA THR A 37 -15.84 -3.56 7.78
C THR A 37 -16.63 -2.81 8.86
N ASN A 38 -15.96 -2.01 9.71
CA ASN A 38 -16.54 -1.37 10.91
C ASN A 38 -17.32 -2.35 11.80
N LYS A 39 -17.00 -3.64 11.70
CA LYS A 39 -17.47 -4.64 12.62
C LYS A 39 -16.40 -4.74 13.68
N GLU A 40 -16.72 -4.30 14.89
CA GLU A 40 -16.04 -4.89 16.05
C GLU A 40 -16.10 -6.41 15.86
N VAL A 41 -15.01 -7.11 16.19
CA VAL A 41 -14.96 -8.56 16.10
C VAL A 41 -15.89 -9.13 17.19
N GLU A 42 -17.20 -8.92 17.05
CA GLU A 42 -18.27 -9.44 17.91
C GLU A 42 -18.42 -10.96 17.74
N GLY A 43 -17.78 -11.54 16.72
CA GLY A 43 -17.66 -12.98 16.55
C GLY A 43 -16.30 -13.45 17.04
N HIS A 44 -16.30 -14.35 18.04
CA HIS A 44 -15.16 -15.21 18.37
C HIS A 44 -14.40 -15.58 17.10
N ILE A 45 -13.16 -15.10 16.94
CA ILE A 45 -12.30 -15.48 15.80
C ILE A 45 -12.32 -17.01 15.76
N PRO A 46 -12.77 -17.63 14.65
CA PRO A 46 -12.83 -19.08 14.59
C PRO A 46 -11.44 -19.61 14.93
N ASN A 47 -11.35 -20.45 15.96
CA ASN A 47 -10.07 -21.05 16.28
C ASN A 47 -9.74 -22.00 15.13
N TYR A 48 -8.70 -21.70 14.39
CA TYR A 48 -8.16 -22.56 13.34
C TYR A 48 -6.96 -23.30 13.95
N PRO A 49 -7.16 -24.42 14.67
CA PRO A 49 -6.08 -25.09 15.41
C PRO A 49 -4.91 -25.54 14.53
N ASN A 50 -5.14 -25.69 13.23
CA ASN A 50 -4.13 -26.09 12.24
C ASN A 50 -3.50 -24.89 11.50
N LEU A 51 -3.92 -23.66 11.79
CA LEU A 51 -3.35 -22.47 11.18
C LEU A 51 -2.25 -21.89 12.08
N PRO A 52 -0.98 -21.94 11.68
CA PRO A 52 0.08 -21.33 12.47
C PRO A 52 -0.07 -19.80 12.51
N PRO A 53 0.41 -19.13 13.57
CA PRO A 53 0.32 -17.67 13.72
C PRO A 53 1.18 -16.89 12.72
N GLN A 54 2.11 -17.59 12.05
CA GLN A 54 2.97 -17.06 11.01
C GLN A 54 3.18 -18.11 9.92
N LEU A 55 3.15 -17.68 8.67
CA LEU A 55 3.39 -18.51 7.50
C LEU A 55 4.52 -17.89 6.68
N ILE A 56 5.59 -18.63 6.44
CA ILE A 56 6.61 -18.20 5.48
C ILE A 56 6.08 -18.51 4.08
N CYS A 57 5.95 -17.49 3.24
CA CYS A 57 5.37 -17.60 1.92
C CYS A 57 6.33 -17.08 0.85
N GLN A 58 6.27 -17.70 -0.32
CA GLN A 58 6.80 -17.14 -1.55
C GLN A 58 5.77 -16.18 -2.16
N LEU A 59 6.19 -14.96 -2.48
CA LEU A 59 5.35 -13.98 -3.17
C LEU A 59 5.37 -14.22 -4.69
N HIS A 60 4.23 -14.61 -5.25
CA HIS A 60 4.07 -14.94 -6.67
C HIS A 60 3.52 -13.82 -7.52
N ASP A 61 2.73 -12.92 -6.94
CA ASP A 61 2.19 -11.77 -7.65
C ASP A 61 1.89 -10.60 -6.70
N VAL A 62 2.00 -9.39 -7.23
CA VAL A 62 1.60 -8.13 -6.60
C VAL A 62 0.99 -7.23 -7.65
N THR A 63 -0.31 -6.97 -7.51
CA THR A 63 -1.04 -6.02 -8.35
C THR A 63 -1.59 -4.88 -7.51
N MET A 64 -1.61 -3.68 -8.10
CA MET A 64 -2.02 -2.44 -7.45
C MET A 64 -3.30 -1.94 -8.09
N HIS A 65 -4.29 -1.64 -7.26
CA HIS A 65 -5.63 -1.26 -7.69
C HIS A 65 -6.14 -0.05 -6.91
N ALA A 66 -7.17 0.59 -7.43
CA ALA A 66 -7.97 1.58 -6.74
C ALA A 66 -9.45 1.22 -6.94
N ASP A 67 -10.24 1.35 -5.89
CA ASP A 67 -11.70 1.25 -6.00
C ASP A 67 -12.23 2.42 -6.83
N VAL A 68 -13.15 2.14 -7.76
CA VAL A 68 -13.63 3.13 -8.74
C VAL A 68 -14.67 4.10 -8.16
N GLU A 69 -15.27 3.76 -7.02
CA GLU A 69 -16.27 4.59 -6.37
C GLU A 69 -15.67 5.39 -5.22
N THR A 70 -14.72 4.81 -4.47
CA THR A 70 -14.17 5.42 -3.24
C THR A 70 -12.76 5.99 -3.40
N ASP A 71 -12.10 5.73 -4.54
CA ASP A 71 -10.68 6.02 -4.76
C ASP A 71 -9.73 5.34 -3.75
N GLU A 72 -10.22 4.36 -2.96
CA GLU A 72 -9.40 3.62 -1.99
C GLU A 72 -8.38 2.74 -2.72
N VAL A 73 -7.09 2.96 -2.42
CA VAL A 73 -6.00 2.17 -3.01
C VAL A 73 -5.77 0.88 -2.23
N TYR A 74 -5.64 -0.23 -2.93
CA TYR A 74 -5.31 -1.54 -2.35
C TYR A 74 -4.35 -2.33 -3.22
N ALA A 75 -3.65 -3.28 -2.60
CA ALA A 75 -2.76 -4.21 -3.29
C ALA A 75 -3.28 -5.64 -3.13
N GLN A 76 -3.32 -6.38 -4.23
CA GLN A 76 -3.62 -7.80 -4.21
C GLN A 76 -2.30 -8.57 -4.32
N MET A 77 -2.08 -9.47 -3.37
CA MET A 77 -0.88 -10.30 -3.30
C MET A 77 -1.25 -11.77 -3.40
N THR A 78 -0.50 -12.54 -4.20
CA THR A 78 -0.63 -13.99 -4.26
C THR A 78 0.53 -14.62 -3.53
N LEU A 79 0.21 -15.32 -2.43
CA LEU A 79 1.18 -15.95 -1.54
C LEU A 79 1.07 -17.47 -1.61
N GLN A 80 2.20 -18.15 -1.78
CA GLN A 80 2.29 -19.61 -1.63
C GLN A 80 3.03 -19.94 -0.33
N PRO A 81 2.38 -20.58 0.67
CA PRO A 81 3.07 -21.08 1.85
C PRO A 81 4.17 -22.07 1.47
N LEU A 82 5.35 -21.89 2.06
CA LEU A 82 6.47 -22.80 1.87
C LEU A 82 6.36 -24.02 2.77
N ASN A 83 6.68 -25.19 2.23
CA ASN A 83 6.82 -26.41 3.01
C ASN A 83 8.15 -26.39 3.82
N PRO A 84 8.31 -27.27 4.84
CA PRO A 84 9.50 -27.24 5.69
C PRO A 84 10.83 -27.45 4.96
N GLN A 85 10.86 -28.17 3.84
CA GLN A 85 12.10 -28.35 3.06
C GLN A 85 12.48 -27.03 2.37
N GLU A 86 11.53 -26.40 1.69
CA GLU A 86 11.72 -25.11 1.00
C GLU A 86 12.16 -24.00 1.96
N GLN A 87 11.68 -24.03 3.21
CA GLN A 87 12.10 -23.07 4.23
C GLN A 87 13.58 -23.21 4.62
N ASN A 88 14.13 -24.42 4.58
CA ASN A 88 15.53 -24.70 4.91
C ASN A 88 16.49 -24.48 3.72
N ASP A 89 15.97 -24.36 2.51
CA ASP A 89 16.79 -24.05 1.33
C ASP A 89 17.44 -22.68 1.47
N ALA A 90 18.70 -22.61 1.03
CA ALA A 90 19.48 -21.36 1.02
C ALA A 90 18.75 -20.31 0.17
N TYR A 91 18.12 -19.36 0.86
CA TYR A 91 17.46 -18.23 0.22
C TYR A 91 18.50 -17.18 -0.10
N LEU A 92 18.81 -17.00 -1.38
CA LEU A 92 19.54 -15.84 -1.87
C LEU A 92 18.54 -14.70 -2.01
N PRO A 93 18.58 -13.68 -1.14
CA PRO A 93 17.65 -12.59 -1.28
C PRO A 93 18.00 -11.81 -2.54
N ALA A 94 17.11 -11.81 -3.53
CA ALA A 94 17.15 -10.82 -4.60
C ALA A 94 17.20 -9.44 -3.92
N GLU A 95 18.23 -8.64 -4.24
CA GLU A 95 18.60 -7.36 -3.62
C GLU A 95 17.50 -6.79 -2.71
N MET A 96 17.58 -7.11 -1.41
CA MET A 96 16.56 -6.74 -0.41
C MET A 96 16.67 -5.25 -0.06
N GLY A 97 16.20 -4.42 -0.97
CA GLY A 97 15.73 -3.08 -0.63
C GLY A 97 14.22 -3.09 -0.74
N ILE A 98 13.51 -2.94 0.39
CA ILE A 98 12.16 -2.40 0.34
C ILE A 98 12.32 -0.95 -0.10
N MET A 99 12.42 -0.73 -1.42
CA MET A 99 12.59 0.61 -1.97
C MET A 99 11.23 1.27 -1.98
N SER A 100 11.11 2.36 -1.23
CA SER A 100 9.97 3.26 -1.34
C SER A 100 9.89 3.75 -2.79
N LYS A 101 8.80 3.41 -3.47
CA LYS A 101 8.51 3.87 -4.84
C LYS A 101 7.73 5.19 -4.85
N GLN A 102 7.92 6.00 -3.81
CA GLN A 102 7.32 7.33 -3.74
C GLN A 102 7.84 8.19 -4.89
N PRO A 103 6.96 8.87 -5.65
CA PRO A 103 7.41 9.78 -6.69
C PRO A 103 8.26 10.89 -6.08
N THR A 104 9.24 11.38 -6.82
CA THR A 104 10.08 12.50 -6.39
C THR A 104 9.43 13.86 -6.69
N ASN A 105 8.59 13.91 -7.74
CA ASN A 105 7.94 15.12 -8.23
C ASN A 105 6.43 15.08 -7.97
N TYR A 106 6.04 15.18 -6.70
CA TYR A 106 4.63 15.31 -6.29
C TYR A 106 4.49 16.28 -5.10
N PHE A 107 3.25 16.64 -4.80
CA PHE A 107 2.86 17.29 -3.55
C PHE A 107 1.53 16.71 -3.07
N CYS A 108 1.31 16.73 -1.76
CA CYS A 108 0.03 16.42 -1.14
C CYS A 108 -0.42 17.63 -0.33
N LYS A 109 -1.72 17.95 -0.38
CA LYS A 109 -2.31 19.07 0.35
C LYS A 109 -3.64 18.62 0.96
N THR A 110 -3.78 18.82 2.26
CA THR A 110 -5.10 18.76 2.91
C THR A 110 -5.95 19.93 2.41
N LEU A 111 -7.10 19.62 1.82
CA LEU A 111 -8.01 20.62 1.27
C LEU A 111 -8.55 21.52 2.39
N THR A 112 -8.57 22.82 2.13
CA THR A 112 -9.20 23.81 3.02
C THR A 112 -10.66 24.03 2.61
N ALA A 113 -11.46 24.67 3.47
CA ALA A 113 -12.86 24.99 3.17
C ALA A 113 -13.02 25.85 1.89
N SER A 114 -12.03 26.68 1.56
CA SER A 114 -12.06 27.46 0.32
C SER A 114 -11.80 26.60 -0.93
N ASP A 115 -10.95 25.57 -0.82
CA ASP A 115 -10.63 24.68 -1.94
C ASP A 115 -11.86 23.85 -2.37
N THR A 116 -12.74 23.50 -1.43
CA THR A 116 -13.96 22.71 -1.68
C THR A 116 -15.20 23.55 -1.96
N SER A 117 -15.10 24.88 -1.86
CA SER A 117 -16.23 25.78 -2.10
C SER A 117 -16.51 25.95 -3.60
N THR A 118 -17.79 26.02 -3.98
CA THR A 118 -18.20 26.20 -5.39
C THR A 118 -17.86 27.57 -5.97
N HIS A 119 -17.56 28.55 -5.10
CA HIS A 119 -17.25 29.93 -5.50
C HIS A 119 -15.76 30.26 -5.36
N GLY A 120 -14.96 29.36 -4.79
CA GLY A 120 -13.53 29.51 -4.61
C GLY A 120 -12.73 28.83 -5.73
N GLY A 121 -11.45 28.62 -5.45
CA GLY A 121 -10.55 27.84 -6.31
C GLY A 121 -9.56 27.05 -5.47
N PHE A 122 -8.80 26.18 -6.13
CA PHE A 122 -7.75 25.40 -5.49
C PHE A 122 -6.46 26.21 -5.36
N SER A 123 -5.99 26.42 -4.14
CA SER A 123 -4.76 27.18 -3.90
C SER A 123 -3.53 26.25 -3.83
N VAL A 124 -2.54 26.46 -4.69
CA VAL A 124 -1.30 25.64 -4.68
C VAL A 124 -0.17 26.39 -3.97
N PRO A 125 0.51 25.78 -2.98
CA PRO A 125 1.72 26.37 -2.40
C PRO A 125 2.77 26.63 -3.48
N ARG A 126 3.38 27.83 -3.47
CA ARG A 126 4.36 28.23 -4.49
C ARG A 126 5.44 27.17 -4.78
N ARG A 127 6.05 26.61 -3.73
CA ARG A 127 7.08 25.56 -3.86
C ARG A 127 6.57 24.30 -4.55
N ALA A 128 5.31 23.94 -4.35
CA ALA A 128 4.69 22.82 -5.05
C ALA A 128 4.46 23.19 -6.51
N ALA A 129 3.92 24.38 -6.79
CA ALA A 129 3.66 24.85 -8.15
C ALA A 129 4.94 24.89 -9.01
N GLU A 130 6.03 25.44 -8.47
CA GLU A 130 7.34 25.50 -9.14
C GLU A 130 7.96 24.10 -9.37
N ARG A 131 7.54 23.09 -8.58
CA ARG A 131 8.04 21.72 -8.70
C ARG A 131 7.24 20.88 -9.70
N VAL A 132 5.90 20.98 -9.69
CA VAL A 132 5.04 20.01 -10.38
C VAL A 132 4.34 20.54 -11.63
N PHE A 133 4.24 21.87 -11.80
CA PHE A 133 3.63 22.44 -13.00
C PHE A 133 4.68 22.83 -14.03
N PRO A 134 4.33 22.79 -15.33
CA PRO A 134 5.15 23.40 -16.36
C PRO A 134 5.42 24.89 -16.08
N PRO A 135 6.56 25.44 -16.52
CA PRO A 135 6.85 26.87 -16.40
C PRO A 135 5.75 27.71 -17.06
N LEU A 136 5.37 28.81 -16.39
CA LEU A 136 4.40 29.75 -16.94
C LEU A 136 5.06 30.61 -18.02
N CYS A 137 4.36 30.86 -19.13
CA CYS A 137 4.86 31.76 -20.18
C CYS A 137 4.99 33.19 -19.62
N GLY A 138 6.23 33.67 -19.43
CA GLY A 138 6.51 35.02 -18.93
C GLY A 138 7.54 35.11 -17.79
N LEU A 139 8.15 33.99 -17.40
CA LEU A 139 9.36 33.91 -16.58
C LEU A 139 10.46 33.13 -17.33
#